data_AF-A0A7C7KS06-F1
#
_entry.id   AF-A0A7C7KS06-F1
#
_cell.length_a   1.000
_cell.length_b   1.000
_cell.length_c   1.000
_cell.angle_alpha   90.00
_cell.angle_beta   90.00
_cell.angle_gamma   90.00
#
_symmetry.space_group_name_H-M   'P 1'
#
loop_
_entity.id
_entity.type
_entity.pdbx_description
1 polymer ?
#
loop_
_entity_poly.entity_id
_entity_poly.type
_entity_poly.pdbx_seq_one_letter_code
_entity_poly.pdbx_strand_id
1 'polypeptide(L)'
;MKKRLKQVEEKFFKFAKKYGILDVEFQTSYTTEEYSSLKQQIILLETQLKAMREFLTTNDPQVKALQRQIYYLKKELKRLEAQEKKNKFSPEIPFGLAPEIVKKYINLKRELKVTQKVYSALKEEYEIAKANEQKERIAFQTVDPPYIPTRPVNQKTKFKIVVATLIGFVLGIIVALFKEWIDNIKRKYESEDIK
;
A
#
# COMPACT_ATOMS: atom_id res chain seq x y z
N MET A 1 8.32 0.58 -12.59
CA MET A 1 8.36 1.66 -11.56
C MET A 1 9.75 1.90 -10.96
N LYS A 2 10.50 0.88 -10.51
CA LYS A 2 11.87 1.06 -9.96
C LYS A 2 12.81 1.89 -10.84
N LYS A 3 12.81 1.64 -12.16
CA LYS A 3 13.58 2.43 -13.15
C LYS A 3 13.20 3.91 -13.16
N ARG A 4 11.89 4.21 -13.05
CA ARG A 4 11.36 5.58 -13.00
C ARG A 4 11.77 6.29 -11.72
N LEU A 5 11.68 5.62 -10.57
CA LEU A 5 12.14 6.18 -9.28
C LEU A 5 13.63 6.56 -9.36
N LYS A 6 14.48 5.62 -9.80
CA LYS A 6 15.92 5.88 -9.94
C LYS A 6 16.22 7.04 -10.89
N GLN A 7 15.49 7.17 -12.00
CA GLN A 7 15.63 8.29 -12.92
C GLN A 7 15.26 9.64 -12.28
N VAL A 8 14.17 9.68 -11.49
CA VAL A 8 13.72 10.90 -10.81
C VAL A 8 14.68 11.27 -9.68
N GLU A 9 15.16 10.30 -8.92
CA GLU A 9 16.21 10.47 -7.92
C GLU A 9 17.48 11.03 -8.53
N GLU A 10 18.01 10.41 -9.60
CA GLU A 10 19.20 10.90 -10.28
C GLU A 10 19.04 12.33 -10.82
N LYS A 11 17.86 12.67 -11.37
CA LYS A 11 17.56 14.03 -11.82
C LYS A 11 17.56 15.02 -10.65
N PHE A 12 16.93 14.66 -9.54
CA PHE A 12 16.91 15.49 -8.34
C PHE A 12 18.31 15.66 -7.75
N PHE A 13 19.08 14.58 -7.58
CA PHE A 13 20.44 14.63 -7.05
C PHE A 13 21.41 15.40 -7.95
N LYS A 14 21.33 15.23 -9.27
CA LYS A 14 22.14 16.03 -10.21
C LYS A 14 21.82 17.51 -10.10
N PHE A 15 20.54 17.86 -9.96
CA PHE A 15 20.10 19.24 -9.78
C PHE A 15 20.55 19.80 -8.42
N ALA A 16 20.29 19.08 -7.33
CA ALA A 16 20.67 19.44 -5.98
C ALA A 16 22.20 19.63 -5.86
N LYS A 17 22.99 18.68 -6.39
CA LYS A 17 24.46 18.76 -6.39
C LYS A 17 24.99 19.94 -7.22
N LYS A 18 24.38 20.21 -8.38
CA LYS A 18 24.78 21.34 -9.25
C LYS A 18 24.60 22.70 -8.57
N TYR A 19 23.58 22.83 -7.72
CA TYR A 19 23.23 24.09 -7.07
C TYR A 19 23.52 24.11 -5.55
N GLY A 20 24.19 23.09 -5.01
CA GLY A 20 24.52 23.01 -3.57
C GLY A 20 23.32 22.86 -2.63
N ILE A 21 22.16 22.44 -3.13
CA ILE A 21 20.90 22.39 -2.39
C ILE A 21 20.78 21.04 -1.69
N LEU A 22 21.48 20.85 -0.57
CA LEU A 22 21.37 19.67 0.29
C LEU A 22 20.74 20.08 1.62
N ASP A 23 19.50 19.64 1.80
CA ASP A 23 18.65 19.82 2.98
C ASP A 23 18.22 21.26 3.33
N VAL A 24 17.16 21.70 2.63
CA VAL A 24 16.49 23.00 2.88
C VAL A 24 15.44 22.88 3.99
N GLU A 25 15.02 21.67 4.40
CA GLU A 25 13.69 21.50 4.99
C GLU A 25 13.61 21.69 6.52
N PHE A 26 14.75 21.79 7.22
CA PHE A 26 14.74 22.01 8.69
C PHE A 26 15.47 23.26 9.17
N GLN A 27 16.22 23.97 8.32
CA GLN A 27 16.95 25.17 8.73
C GLN A 27 16.37 26.47 8.17
N THR A 28 15.65 26.45 7.04
CA THR A 28 15.19 27.70 6.40
C THR A 28 13.93 28.31 7.00
N SER A 29 13.01 27.56 7.60
CA SER A 29 11.72 28.15 8.02
C SER A 29 11.89 29.19 9.14
N TYR A 30 12.77 28.92 10.11
CA TYR A 30 13.01 29.85 11.23
C TYR A 30 14.04 30.94 10.87
N THR A 31 15.11 30.63 10.12
CA THR A 31 16.10 31.65 9.73
C THR A 31 15.62 32.55 8.60
N THR A 32 14.74 32.10 7.70
CA THR A 32 14.26 32.93 6.57
C THR A 32 13.28 34.01 7.00
N GLU A 33 12.39 33.74 7.96
CA GLU A 33 11.44 34.76 8.45
C GLU A 33 12.17 35.85 9.25
N GLU A 34 13.08 35.47 10.15
CA GLU A 34 13.89 36.42 10.91
C GLU A 34 14.85 37.20 9.99
N TYR A 35 15.51 36.53 9.04
CA TYR A 35 16.37 37.19 8.03
C TYR A 35 15.57 38.15 7.13
N SER A 36 14.40 37.72 6.65
CA SER A 36 13.55 38.52 5.78
C SER A 36 13.04 39.76 6.51
N SER A 37 12.58 39.61 7.75
CA SER A 37 12.11 40.75 8.56
C SER A 37 13.24 41.75 8.84
N LEU A 38 14.44 41.28 9.17
CA LEU A 38 15.61 42.13 9.41
C LEU A 38 16.02 42.89 8.14
N LYS A 39 16.00 42.21 6.98
CA LYS A 39 16.30 42.82 5.68
C LYS A 39 15.26 43.86 5.27
N GLN A 40 13.98 43.60 5.51
CA GLN A 40 12.90 44.57 5.28
C GLN A 40 13.09 45.82 6.15
N GLN A 41 13.44 45.66 7.44
CA GLN A 41 13.75 46.78 8.32
C GLN A 41 14.95 47.60 7.82
N ILE A 42 16.02 46.94 7.35
CA ILE A 42 17.19 47.62 6.78
C ILE A 42 16.77 48.44 5.54
N ILE A 43 16.00 47.86 4.62
CA ILE A 43 15.55 48.53 3.39
C ILE A 43 14.67 49.75 3.73
N LEU A 44 13.78 49.63 4.70
CA LEU A 44 12.93 50.73 5.15
C LEU A 44 13.78 51.88 5.69
N LEU A 45 14.74 51.58 6.58
CA LEU A 45 15.62 52.59 7.17
C LEU A 45 16.57 53.20 6.15
N GLU A 46 17.04 52.43 5.16
CA GLU A 46 17.86 52.94 4.05
C GLU A 46 17.07 53.88 3.14
N THR A 47 15.80 53.55 2.88
CA THR A 47 14.89 54.39 2.11
C THR A 47 14.61 55.70 2.86
N GLN A 48 14.35 55.61 4.16
CA GLN A 48 14.19 56.77 5.04
C GLN A 48 15.46 57.62 5.09
N LEU A 49 16.65 57.00 5.19
CA LEU A 49 17.93 57.69 5.16
C LEU A 49 18.15 58.42 3.84
N LYS A 50 17.75 57.80 2.72
CA LYS A 50 17.84 58.40 1.39
C LYS A 50 16.92 59.62 1.29
N ALA A 51 15.67 59.51 1.72
CA ALA A 51 14.74 60.63 1.76
C ALA A 51 15.22 61.76 2.68
N MET A 52 15.75 61.44 3.86
CA MET A 52 16.29 62.45 4.78
C MET A 52 17.54 63.15 4.23
N ARG A 53 18.39 62.44 3.48
CA ARG A 53 19.57 63.03 2.82
C ARG A 53 19.23 63.95 1.65
N GLU A 54 17.99 63.93 1.13
CA GLU A 54 17.54 64.90 0.13
C GLU A 54 17.33 66.29 0.74
N PHE A 55 17.06 66.37 2.05
CA PHE A 55 16.75 67.63 2.74
C PHE A 55 17.71 67.98 3.89
N LEU A 56 18.48 67.02 4.40
CA LEU A 56 19.39 67.18 5.54
C LEU A 56 20.84 66.88 5.15
N THR A 57 21.78 67.61 5.74
CA THR A 57 23.21 67.37 5.54
C THR A 57 23.68 66.12 6.29
N THR A 58 24.73 65.49 5.78
CA THR A 58 25.31 64.24 6.34
C THR A 58 25.71 64.33 7.82
N ASN A 59 25.92 65.54 8.34
CA ASN A 59 26.37 65.77 9.71
C ASN A 59 25.22 65.88 10.73
N ASP A 60 23.96 65.83 10.28
CA ASP A 60 22.78 65.95 11.13
C ASP A 60 22.69 64.79 12.17
N PRO A 61 22.35 65.08 13.44
CA PRO A 61 22.20 64.06 14.49
C PRO A 61 21.24 62.92 14.12
N GLN A 62 20.17 63.21 13.39
CA GLN A 62 19.15 62.24 12.98
C GLN A 62 19.71 61.29 11.89
N VAL A 63 20.44 61.84 10.92
CA VAL A 63 21.13 61.09 9.86
C VAL A 63 22.17 60.14 10.48
N LYS A 64 22.94 60.61 11.46
CA LYS A 64 23.92 59.77 12.19
C LYS A 64 23.24 58.67 13.01
N ALA A 65 22.12 58.96 13.67
CA ALA A 65 21.36 57.96 14.43
C ALA A 65 20.86 56.82 13.53
N LEU A 66 20.30 57.17 12.38
CA LEU A 66 19.75 56.22 11.42
C LEU A 66 20.86 55.36 10.77
N GLN A 67 22.01 55.95 10.44
CA GLN A 67 23.19 55.21 9.97
C GLN A 67 23.70 54.20 11.00
N ARG A 68 23.73 54.57 12.29
CA ARG A 68 24.11 53.63 13.37
C ARG A 68 23.13 52.47 13.46
N GLN A 69 21.83 52.75 13.37
CA GLN A 69 20.80 51.71 13.42
C GLN A 69 20.92 50.73 12.24
N ILE A 70 21.11 51.23 11.02
CA ILE A 70 21.39 50.40 9.83
C ILE A 70 22.66 49.57 10.02
N TYR A 71 23.71 50.15 10.59
CA TYR A 71 24.96 49.44 10.87
C TYR A 71 24.76 48.26 11.83
N TYR A 72 24.04 48.46 12.93
CA TYR A 72 23.75 47.39 13.90
C TYR A 72 22.91 46.27 13.28
N LEU A 73 21.86 46.61 12.53
CA LEU A 73 21.03 45.62 11.85
C LEU A 73 21.81 44.83 10.80
N LYS A 74 22.68 45.49 10.02
CA LYS A 74 23.58 44.81 9.08
C LYS A 74 24.60 43.90 9.78
N LYS A 75 25.06 44.27 10.97
CA LYS A 75 25.97 43.45 11.78
C LYS A 75 25.27 42.19 12.29
N GLU A 76 24.03 42.31 12.73
CA GLU A 76 23.23 41.15 13.16
C GLU A 76 22.88 40.23 11.99
N LEU A 77 22.54 40.80 10.83
CA LEU A 77 22.36 40.02 9.59
C LEU A 77 23.62 39.22 9.21
N LYS A 78 24.79 39.84 9.28
CA LYS A 78 26.08 39.15 9.04
C LYS A 78 26.39 38.07 10.08
N ARG A 79 25.93 38.23 11.33
CA ARG A 79 26.10 37.22 12.37
C ARG A 79 25.24 36.00 12.07
N LEU A 80 23.99 36.19 11.64
CA LEU A 80 23.13 35.09 11.19
C LEU A 80 23.75 34.36 10.00
N GLU A 81 24.26 35.09 8.99
CA GLU A 81 24.99 34.51 7.85
C GLU A 81 26.26 33.74 8.28
N ALA A 82 27.00 34.24 9.29
CA ALA A 82 28.20 33.59 9.80
C ALA A 82 27.90 32.35 10.66
N GLN A 83 26.76 32.33 11.36
CA GLN A 83 26.28 31.15 12.08
C GLN A 83 25.88 30.05 11.11
N GLU A 84 25.21 30.38 9.99
CA GLU A 84 24.94 29.42 8.92
C GLU A 84 26.25 28.86 8.31
N LYS A 85 27.27 29.70 8.09
CA LYS A 85 28.57 29.27 7.53
C LYS A 85 29.40 28.33 8.43
N LYS A 86 29.19 28.32 9.76
CA LYS A 86 29.92 27.43 10.68
C LYS A 86 29.41 25.98 10.63
N ASN A 87 28.19 25.76 10.17
CA ASN A 87 27.70 24.42 9.82
C ASN A 87 28.21 24.09 8.41
N LYS A 88 29.36 23.41 8.33
CA LYS A 88 30.13 23.09 7.10
C LYS A 88 29.41 22.17 6.09
N PHE A 89 28.20 22.50 5.67
CA PHE A 89 27.50 21.82 4.56
C PHE A 89 26.66 22.76 3.69
N SER A 90 26.93 24.06 3.70
CA SER A 90 26.40 24.99 2.70
C SER A 90 27.50 25.41 1.74
N PRO A 91 27.64 24.74 0.57
CA PRO A 91 28.22 25.42 -0.57
C PRO A 91 27.27 26.56 -0.89
N GLU A 92 27.73 27.79 -0.67
CA GLU A 92 27.16 29.04 -1.20
C GLU A 92 25.78 28.86 -1.83
N ILE A 93 24.72 28.83 -1.02
CA ILE A 93 23.39 29.11 -1.56
C ILE A 93 23.49 30.59 -1.93
N PRO A 94 23.49 30.96 -3.23
CA PRO A 94 23.47 32.37 -3.57
C PRO A 94 22.13 32.87 -3.07
N PHE A 95 22.12 33.66 -2.00
CA PHE A 95 20.95 34.41 -1.59
C PHE A 95 20.54 35.25 -2.80
N GLY A 96 19.53 34.77 -3.54
CA GLY A 96 19.25 35.18 -4.91
C GLY A 96 19.17 34.05 -5.95
N LEU A 97 18.88 32.79 -5.55
CA LEU A 97 18.46 31.76 -6.52
C LEU A 97 17.36 32.35 -7.41
N ALA A 98 17.64 32.45 -8.71
CA ALA A 98 16.66 32.94 -9.68
C ALA A 98 15.33 32.20 -9.44
N PRO A 99 14.17 32.88 -9.45
CA PRO A 99 12.86 32.26 -9.18
C PRO A 99 12.62 30.97 -9.97
N GLU A 100 13.21 30.86 -11.17
CA GLU A 100 13.20 29.66 -12.01
C GLU A 100 13.88 28.44 -11.37
N ILE A 101 15.01 28.62 -10.69
CA ILE A 101 15.77 27.53 -10.04
C ILE A 101 14.97 26.99 -8.84
N VAL A 102 14.36 27.88 -8.06
CA VAL A 102 13.49 27.50 -6.93
C VAL A 102 12.26 26.75 -7.43
N LYS A 103 11.59 27.27 -8.46
CA LYS A 103 10.44 26.59 -9.09
C LYS A 103 10.81 25.19 -9.60
N LYS A 104 11.98 25.06 -10.23
CA LYS A 104 12.49 23.78 -10.73
C LYS A 104 12.83 22.80 -9.61
N TYR A 105 13.42 23.28 -8.52
CA TYR A 105 13.67 22.50 -7.31
C TYR A 105 12.37 21.93 -6.73
N ILE A 106 11.37 22.79 -6.49
CA ILE A 106 10.07 22.41 -5.93
C ILE A 106 9.39 21.35 -6.81
N ASN A 107 9.43 21.53 -8.14
CA ASN A 107 8.85 20.58 -9.07
C ASN A 107 9.55 19.22 -9.03
N LEU A 108 10.88 19.18 -9.07
CA LEU A 108 11.65 17.93 -9.00
C LEU A 108 11.45 17.21 -7.66
N LYS A 109 11.40 17.97 -6.56
CA LYS A 109 11.14 17.43 -5.22
C LYS A 109 9.74 16.83 -5.12
N ARG A 110 8.73 17.51 -5.67
CA ARG A 110 7.35 17.02 -5.73
C ARG A 110 7.26 15.74 -6.57
N GLU A 111 7.91 15.70 -7.73
CA GLU A 111 7.95 14.52 -8.61
C GLU A 111 8.61 13.33 -7.90
N LEU A 112 9.73 13.56 -7.20
CA LEU A 112 10.42 12.55 -6.40
C LEU A 112 9.49 11.98 -5.32
N LYS A 113 8.86 12.84 -4.53
CA LYS A 113 7.95 12.45 -3.44
C LYS A 113 6.75 11.65 -3.94
N VAL A 114 6.15 12.06 -5.06
CA VAL A 114 5.04 11.32 -5.70
C VAL A 114 5.50 9.95 -6.16
N THR A 115 6.63 9.89 -6.88
CA THR A 115 7.15 8.62 -7.42
C THR A 115 7.54 7.65 -6.31
N GLN A 116 8.13 8.16 -5.23
CA GLN A 116 8.49 7.38 -4.05
C GLN A 116 7.24 6.83 -3.35
N LYS A 117 6.20 7.64 -3.16
CA LYS A 117 4.91 7.18 -2.59
C LYS A 117 4.28 6.07 -3.42
N VAL A 118 4.18 6.26 -4.74
CA VAL A 118 3.63 5.24 -5.64
C VAL A 118 4.45 3.96 -5.60
N TYR A 119 5.79 4.06 -5.61
CA TYR A 119 6.64 2.89 -5.51
C TYR A 119 6.47 2.16 -4.17
N SER A 120 6.37 2.90 -3.07
CA SER A 120 6.15 2.34 -1.74
C SER A 120 4.83 1.60 -1.66
N ALA A 121 3.73 2.21 -2.12
CA ALA A 121 2.41 1.58 -2.14
C ALA A 121 2.39 0.29 -2.98
N LEU A 122 2.95 0.33 -4.20
CA LEU A 122 3.05 -0.86 -5.04
C LEU A 122 3.92 -1.97 -4.41
N LYS A 123 4.98 -1.58 -3.70
CA LYS A 123 5.84 -2.54 -3.01
C LYS A 123 5.10 -3.20 -1.85
N GLU A 124 4.33 -2.42 -1.10
CA GLU A 124 3.50 -2.93 -0.01
C GLU A 124 2.44 -3.90 -0.53
N GLU A 125 1.69 -3.53 -1.56
CA GLU A 125 0.72 -4.42 -2.21
C GLU A 125 1.37 -5.70 -2.74
N TYR A 126 2.58 -5.61 -3.32
CA TYR A 126 3.33 -6.77 -3.79
C TYR A 126 3.70 -7.73 -2.65
N GLU A 127 4.20 -7.22 -1.52
CA GLU A 127 4.53 -8.07 -0.37
C GLU A 127 3.27 -8.70 0.24
N ILE A 128 2.14 -7.98 0.28
CA ILE A 128 0.85 -8.52 0.73
C ILE A 128 0.39 -9.64 -0.20
N ALA A 129 0.41 -9.42 -1.53
CA ALA A 129 0.01 -10.42 -2.51
C ALA A 129 0.89 -11.67 -2.43
N LYS A 130 2.20 -11.50 -2.29
CA LYS A 130 3.16 -12.60 -2.09
C LYS A 130 2.91 -13.37 -0.80
N ALA A 131 2.57 -12.69 0.28
CA ALA A 131 2.20 -13.33 1.54
C ALA A 131 0.89 -14.12 1.42
N ASN A 132 -0.09 -13.62 0.66
CA ASN A 132 -1.35 -14.31 0.42
C ASN A 132 -1.17 -15.55 -0.46
N GLU A 133 -0.32 -15.51 -1.50
CA GLU A 133 0.00 -16.69 -2.31
C GLU A 133 0.59 -17.83 -1.45
N GLN A 134 1.43 -17.48 -0.47
CA GLN A 134 1.97 -18.46 0.48
C GLN A 134 0.89 -19.04 1.40
N LYS A 135 -0.12 -18.24 1.80
CA LYS A 135 -1.24 -18.70 2.62
C LYS A 135 -2.22 -19.58 1.85
N GLU A 136 -2.51 -19.25 0.59
CA GLU A 136 -3.40 -20.07 -0.26
C GLU A 136 -2.86 -21.47 -0.50
N ARG A 137 -1.53 -21.65 -0.54
CA ARG A 137 -0.91 -22.99 -0.56
C ARG A 137 -1.17 -23.82 0.71
N ILE A 138 -1.56 -23.20 1.82
CA ILE A 138 -1.85 -23.86 3.11
C ILE A 138 -3.38 -24.09 3.28
N ALA A 139 -4.22 -23.69 2.30
CA ALA A 139 -5.68 -23.74 2.43
C ALA A 139 -6.30 -25.15 2.44
N PHE A 140 -5.53 -26.20 2.17
CA PHE A 140 -6.00 -27.59 2.30
C PHE A 140 -5.16 -28.34 3.34
N GLN A 141 -5.23 -27.90 4.60
CA GLN A 141 -4.94 -28.81 5.69
C GLN A 141 -6.13 -29.76 5.80
N THR A 142 -5.97 -30.99 5.31
CA THR A 142 -6.98 -32.04 5.43
C THR A 142 -7.24 -32.29 6.92
N VAL A 143 -8.31 -31.71 7.47
CA VAL A 143 -8.69 -31.85 8.89
C VAL A 143 -9.15 -33.27 9.18
N ASP A 144 -9.80 -33.92 8.21
CA ASP A 144 -10.18 -35.33 8.27
C ASP A 144 -10.00 -35.98 6.89
N PRO A 145 -9.07 -36.93 6.72
CA PRO A 145 -8.95 -37.66 5.47
C PRO A 145 -10.23 -38.49 5.24
N PRO A 146 -10.66 -38.67 3.97
CA PRO A 146 -11.87 -39.43 3.68
C PRO A 146 -11.71 -40.88 4.17
N TYR A 147 -12.55 -41.31 5.11
CA TYR A 147 -12.57 -42.69 5.57
C TYR A 147 -13.36 -43.57 4.59
N ILE A 148 -12.79 -44.74 4.28
CA ILE A 148 -13.49 -45.75 3.50
C ILE A 148 -14.52 -46.40 4.44
N PRO A 149 -15.82 -46.43 4.10
CA PRO A 149 -16.82 -47.02 4.96
C PRO A 149 -16.56 -48.53 5.12
N THR A 150 -16.26 -48.96 6.35
CA THR A 150 -15.98 -50.37 6.68
C THR A 150 -17.19 -51.28 6.53
N ARG A 151 -18.40 -50.70 6.43
CA ARG A 151 -19.64 -51.45 6.27
C ARG A 151 -20.54 -50.77 5.25
N PRO A 152 -21.25 -51.54 4.41
CA PRO A 152 -22.24 -50.97 3.50
C PRO A 152 -23.34 -50.27 4.29
N VAL A 153 -23.80 -49.12 3.78
CA VAL A 153 -24.87 -48.29 4.38
C VAL A 153 -26.16 -49.09 4.60
N ASN A 154 -26.40 -50.12 3.78
CA ASN A 154 -27.55 -51.01 3.87
C ASN A 154 -27.18 -52.37 4.49
N GLN A 155 -27.11 -52.45 5.82
CA GLN A 155 -26.76 -53.69 6.54
C GLN A 155 -27.86 -54.77 6.53
N LYS A 156 -29.11 -54.41 6.20
CA LYS A 156 -30.27 -55.33 6.28
C LYS A 156 -30.39 -56.30 5.09
N THR A 157 -29.38 -56.43 4.24
CA THR A 157 -29.42 -57.31 3.04
C THR A 157 -29.66 -58.78 3.40
N LYS A 158 -29.07 -59.26 4.50
CA LYS A 158 -29.28 -60.66 4.97
C LYS A 158 -30.73 -60.94 5.33
N PHE A 159 -31.41 -59.98 5.97
CA PHE A 159 -32.82 -60.10 6.33
C PHE A 159 -33.72 -60.19 5.09
N LYS A 160 -33.46 -59.39 4.05
CA LYS A 160 -34.22 -59.45 2.80
C LYS A 160 -34.10 -60.80 2.10
N ILE A 161 -32.90 -61.38 2.09
CA ILE A 161 -32.66 -62.70 1.47
C ILE A 161 -33.46 -63.78 2.19
N VAL A 162 -33.41 -63.82 3.53
CA VAL A 162 -34.16 -64.81 4.32
C VAL A 162 -35.66 -64.71 4.07
N VAL A 163 -36.21 -63.49 4.06
CA VAL A 163 -37.64 -63.26 3.80
C VAL A 163 -38.02 -63.68 2.38
N ALA A 164 -37.20 -63.33 1.37
CA ALA A 164 -37.45 -63.71 -0.01
C ALA A 164 -37.42 -65.24 -0.22
N THR A 165 -36.46 -65.94 0.40
CA THR A 165 -36.39 -67.41 0.36
C THR A 165 -37.62 -68.05 0.99
N LEU A 166 -38.07 -67.54 2.15
CA LEU A 166 -39.25 -68.09 2.83
C LEU A 166 -40.52 -67.91 2.00
N ILE A 167 -40.73 -66.71 1.43
CA ILE A 167 -41.86 -66.42 0.56
C ILE A 167 -41.82 -67.30 -0.70
N GLY A 168 -40.65 -67.42 -1.34
CA GLY A 168 -40.48 -68.26 -2.52
C GLY A 168 -40.75 -69.74 -2.25
N PHE A 169 -40.34 -70.25 -1.09
CA PHE A 169 -40.60 -71.63 -0.68
C PHE A 169 -42.10 -71.90 -0.49
N VAL A 170 -42.80 -71.00 0.21
CA VAL A 170 -44.26 -71.11 0.42
C VAL A 170 -45.01 -71.06 -0.91
N LEU A 171 -44.66 -70.13 -1.79
CA LEU A 171 -45.26 -70.04 -3.12
C LEU A 171 -44.96 -71.29 -3.97
N GLY A 172 -43.75 -71.85 -3.88
CA GLY A 172 -43.39 -73.09 -4.57
C GLY A 172 -44.25 -74.29 -4.15
N ILE A 173 -44.52 -74.42 -2.84
CA ILE A 173 -45.41 -75.47 -2.32
C ILE A 173 -46.84 -75.28 -2.86
N ILE A 174 -47.35 -74.04 -2.83
CA ILE A 174 -48.69 -73.73 -3.34
C ILE A 174 -48.80 -74.11 -4.82
N VAL A 175 -47.81 -73.75 -5.64
CA VAL A 175 -47.79 -74.07 -7.08
C VAL A 175 -47.69 -75.59 -7.30
N ALA A 176 -46.89 -76.31 -6.51
CA ALA A 176 -46.76 -77.77 -6.62
C ALA A 176 -48.09 -78.48 -6.30
N LEU A 177 -48.77 -78.06 -5.23
CA LEU A 177 -50.09 -78.60 -4.87
C LEU A 177 -51.16 -78.25 -5.91
N PHE A 178 -51.13 -77.03 -6.44
CA PHE A 178 -52.06 -76.60 -7.47
C PHE A 178 -51.87 -77.41 -8.77
N LYS A 179 -50.61 -77.67 -9.14
CA LYS A 179 -50.29 -78.52 -10.28
C LYS A 179 -50.77 -79.96 -10.06
N GLU A 180 -50.49 -80.56 -8.91
CA GLU A 180 -50.98 -81.92 -8.59
C GLU A 180 -52.51 -81.99 -8.57
N TRP A 181 -53.19 -80.94 -8.09
CA TRP A 181 -54.65 -80.86 -8.10
C TRP A 181 -55.21 -80.85 -9.52
N ILE A 182 -54.64 -80.05 -10.43
CA ILE A 182 -55.01 -80.05 -11.86
C ILE A 182 -54.74 -81.41 -12.50
N ASP A 183 -53.55 -81.97 -12.28
CA ASP A 183 -53.14 -83.26 -12.85
C ASP A 183 -54.01 -84.42 -12.32
N ASN A 184 -54.47 -84.34 -11.06
CA ASN A 184 -55.39 -85.31 -10.48
C ASN A 184 -56.82 -85.18 -11.03
N ILE A 185 -57.30 -83.95 -11.25
CA ILE A 185 -58.60 -83.72 -11.89
C ILE A 185 -58.61 -84.27 -13.31
N LYS A 186 -57.56 -84.00 -14.10
CA LYS A 186 -57.44 -84.51 -15.47
C LYS A 186 -57.45 -86.04 -15.52
N ARG A 187 -56.70 -86.69 -14.61
CA ARG A 187 -56.71 -88.15 -14.45
C ARG A 187 -58.08 -88.73 -14.08
N LYS A 188 -58.87 -88.01 -13.26
CA LYS A 188 -60.21 -88.47 -12.86
C LYS A 188 -61.21 -88.43 -14.02
N TYR A 189 -61.18 -87.37 -14.85
CA TYR A 189 -62.01 -87.28 -16.05
C TYR A 189 -61.67 -88.37 -17.08
N GLU A 190 -60.38 -88.66 -17.29
CA GLU A 190 -59.91 -89.67 -18.25
C GLU A 190 -60.25 -91.12 -17.83
N SER A 191 -60.59 -91.33 -16.55
CA SER A 191 -61.06 -92.62 -16.02
C SER A 191 -62.58 -92.81 -16.04
N GLU A 192 -63.36 -91.72 -16.15
CA GLU A 192 -64.83 -91.77 -16.28
C GLU A 192 -65.29 -91.91 -17.74
N ASP A 193 -64.49 -91.47 -18.72
CA ASP A 193 -64.77 -91.64 -20.16
C ASP A 193 -64.50 -93.08 -20.69
N ILE A 194 -64.02 -94.00 -19.84
CA ILE A 194 -63.71 -95.42 -20.19
C ILE A 194 -64.73 -96.41 -19.58
N LYS A 195 -65.88 -95.93 -19.09
CA LYS A 195 -67.02 -96.78 -18.70
C LYS A 195 -68.24 -96.52 -19.58
#